data_AF-M0G427-F1
#
_entry.id   AF-M0G427-F1
#
_cell.length_a   1.000
_cell.length_b   1.000
_cell.length_c   1.000
_cell.angle_alpha   90.00
_cell.angle_beta   90.00
_cell.angle_gamma   90.00
#
_symmetry.space_group_name_H-M   'P 1'
#
loop_
_entity.id
_entity.type
_entity.pdbx_description
1 polymer ?
#
loop_
_entity_poly.entity_id
_entity_poly.type
_entity_poly.pdbx_seq_one_letter_code
_entity_poly.pdbx_strand_id
1 'polypeptide(L)'
;MSKRTTDTDTETDTDTDAPDIPQTDDELTRRNMAKLLAGIGGAAAIGSFGVDYAAGLPGSLDTGSETLYVEGTRLVDRDGNPLTAADALSTDEFDKMDVFPEKEGGGALVTKRATTLLLRFPEDEYESPTNIEGTAKGYVAYSKVCTHEGCLVAGEQDSELRCPCHGSLYDPTKGASVTGGPASRALPQLPLGIADDEDGTLLLATGPFEGPIGTEE
;
A
#
# COMPACT_ATOMS: atom_id res chain seq x y z
N MET A 1 -31.98 0.05 -92.58
CA MET A 1 -33.34 0.64 -92.53
C MET A 1 -34.23 -0.26 -91.71
N SER A 2 -34.98 0.17 -90.71
CA SER A 2 -34.95 1.28 -89.77
C SER A 2 -35.96 0.86 -88.69
N LYS A 3 -35.62 1.08 -87.43
CA LYS A 3 -36.40 0.71 -86.24
C LYS A 3 -37.83 1.30 -86.29
N ARG A 4 -38.76 0.60 -85.65
CA ARG A 4 -39.98 1.16 -85.04
C ARG A 4 -39.78 1.15 -83.52
N THR A 5 -39.75 2.33 -82.90
CA THR A 5 -40.88 3.00 -82.20
C THR A 5 -41.27 2.23 -80.94
N THR A 6 -41.45 2.83 -79.78
CA THR A 6 -41.42 4.21 -79.29
C THR A 6 -41.71 4.08 -77.78
N ASP A 7 -41.54 5.15 -77.01
CA ASP A 7 -42.61 5.73 -76.17
C ASP A 7 -42.27 5.46 -74.69
N THR A 8 -42.38 6.37 -73.72
CA THR A 8 -42.87 7.76 -73.62
C THR A 8 -42.38 8.26 -72.25
N ASP A 9 -41.82 9.48 -72.22
CA ASP A 9 -42.12 10.65 -71.36
C ASP A 9 -42.89 10.41 -70.02
N THR A 10 -42.77 11.14 -68.91
CA THR A 10 -42.21 12.47 -68.64
C THR A 10 -42.23 12.73 -67.12
N GLU A 11 -41.20 13.45 -66.64
CA GLU A 11 -41.08 14.51 -65.59
C GLU A 11 -41.67 14.31 -64.17
N THR A 12 -40.83 14.53 -63.13
CA THR A 12 -40.81 15.66 -62.14
C THR A 12 -41.82 15.48 -60.99
N ASP A 13 -41.63 15.93 -59.75
CA ASP A 13 -40.68 16.81 -59.07
C ASP A 13 -40.72 16.48 -57.54
N THR A 14 -39.74 17.03 -56.82
CA THR A 14 -39.63 17.47 -55.39
C THR A 14 -40.84 17.34 -54.43
N ASP A 15 -40.77 17.31 -53.09
CA ASP A 15 -39.77 17.72 -52.08
C ASP A 15 -40.23 17.24 -50.67
N THR A 16 -39.27 17.03 -49.76
CA THR A 16 -39.26 17.44 -48.33
C THR A 16 -40.34 16.94 -47.31
N ASP A 17 -39.87 15.99 -46.48
CA ASP A 17 -39.75 15.99 -44.98
C ASP A 17 -40.91 15.71 -43.99
N ALA A 18 -40.56 14.83 -43.04
CA ALA A 18 -41.02 14.62 -41.66
C ALA A 18 -42.36 13.84 -41.40
N PRO A 19 -42.60 13.34 -40.16
CA PRO A 19 -42.44 11.92 -39.79
C PRO A 19 -43.73 11.29 -39.21
N ASP A 20 -43.84 9.96 -39.10
CA ASP A 20 -44.76 9.35 -38.10
C ASP A 20 -44.46 7.86 -37.81
N ILE A 21 -44.52 7.50 -36.53
CA ILE A 21 -44.62 6.11 -36.02
C ILE A 21 -46.10 5.97 -35.64
N PRO A 22 -46.91 4.99 -36.13
CA PRO A 22 -47.04 3.73 -35.37
C PRO A 22 -47.69 2.50 -36.09
N GLN A 23 -47.82 1.44 -35.29
CA GLN A 23 -48.82 0.35 -35.30
C GLN A 23 -48.45 -0.96 -36.02
N THR A 24 -48.32 -1.98 -35.18
CA THR A 24 -48.69 -3.37 -35.47
C THR A 24 -50.13 -3.44 -35.97
N ASP A 25 -50.45 -4.42 -36.82
CA ASP A 25 -51.60 -5.32 -36.64
C ASP A 25 -51.55 -6.48 -37.66
N ASP A 26 -52.13 -7.58 -37.20
CA ASP A 26 -52.10 -8.96 -37.70
C ASP A 26 -52.63 -9.20 -39.13
N GLU A 27 -52.09 -10.23 -39.79
CA GLU A 27 -52.80 -11.52 -39.98
C GLU A 27 -52.22 -12.32 -41.16
N LEU A 28 -51.51 -13.43 -40.89
CA LEU A 28 -51.46 -14.58 -41.80
C LEU A 28 -51.45 -15.90 -40.99
N THR A 29 -52.67 -16.36 -40.69
CA THR A 29 -53.14 -17.73 -40.91
C THR A 29 -52.40 -18.90 -40.26
N ARG A 30 -52.73 -19.09 -38.98
CA ARG A 30 -53.19 -20.34 -38.31
C ARG A 30 -53.20 -21.62 -39.16
N ARG A 31 -52.25 -22.53 -38.90
CA ARG A 31 -52.56 -23.95 -38.62
C ARG A 31 -51.32 -24.68 -38.10
N ASN A 32 -51.44 -25.07 -36.84
CA ASN A 32 -50.69 -26.12 -36.16
C ASN A 32 -49.35 -25.72 -35.54
N MET A 33 -49.43 -24.74 -34.63
CA MET A 33 -48.83 -24.90 -33.30
C MET A 33 -49.35 -26.18 -32.64
N ALA A 34 -48.58 -27.26 -32.68
CA ALA A 34 -48.68 -28.35 -31.72
C ALA A 34 -47.48 -29.29 -31.91
N LYS A 35 -46.37 -28.94 -31.24
CA LYS A 35 -45.37 -29.83 -30.60
C LYS A 35 -44.07 -29.06 -30.36
N LEU A 36 -44.20 -28.04 -29.51
CA LEU A 36 -43.09 -27.49 -28.74
C LEU A 36 -42.88 -28.42 -27.52
N LEU A 37 -41.62 -28.69 -27.18
CA LEU A 37 -41.10 -29.20 -25.90
C LEU A 37 -41.13 -30.72 -25.63
N ALA A 38 -39.96 -31.35 -25.80
CA ALA A 38 -39.31 -32.31 -24.90
C ALA A 38 -38.22 -33.04 -25.72
N GLY A 39 -36.96 -33.16 -25.34
CA GLY A 39 -36.21 -32.75 -24.18
C GLY A 39 -34.74 -33.11 -24.44
N ILE A 40 -33.84 -32.30 -23.88
CA ILE A 40 -32.47 -32.59 -23.43
C ILE A 40 -31.77 -33.78 -24.12
N GLY A 41 -30.87 -33.47 -25.03
CA GLY A 41 -29.90 -34.44 -25.55
C GLY A 41 -28.77 -33.75 -26.32
N GLY A 42 -27.54 -34.07 -25.96
CA GLY A 42 -26.39 -33.95 -26.88
C GLY A 42 -25.41 -32.84 -26.54
N ALA A 43 -24.19 -33.27 -26.26
CA ALA A 43 -23.05 -32.51 -25.78
C ALA A 43 -22.23 -31.81 -26.90
N ALA A 44 -21.27 -31.02 -26.42
CA ALA A 44 -20.05 -30.53 -27.08
C ALA A 44 -20.19 -29.35 -28.06
N ALA A 45 -19.96 -28.15 -27.52
CA ALA A 45 -19.28 -27.09 -28.26
C ALA A 45 -18.06 -26.65 -27.45
N ILE A 46 -16.88 -26.88 -28.04
CA ILE A 46 -15.58 -26.42 -27.55
C ILE A 46 -15.60 -24.89 -27.59
N GLY A 47 -15.66 -24.26 -26.42
CA GLY A 47 -15.49 -22.82 -26.23
C GLY A 47 -14.13 -22.56 -25.62
N SER A 48 -13.18 -22.12 -26.45
CA SER A 48 -11.91 -21.54 -25.99
C SER A 48 -12.16 -20.21 -25.27
N PHE A 49 -11.21 -19.84 -24.41
CA PHE A 49 -11.09 -18.62 -23.57
C PHE A 49 -11.73 -18.70 -22.19
N GLY A 50 -10.87 -19.05 -21.22
CA GLY A 50 -11.13 -19.03 -19.79
C GLY A 50 -9.94 -19.63 -19.05
N VAL A 51 -8.74 -19.03 -19.22
CA VAL A 51 -7.64 -19.30 -18.29
C VAL A 51 -7.97 -18.53 -17.03
N ASP A 52 -8.76 -19.13 -16.14
CA ASP A 52 -8.87 -18.68 -14.75
C ASP A 52 -7.57 -19.02 -14.03
N TYR A 53 -6.51 -18.26 -14.33
CA TYR A 53 -5.36 -18.11 -13.44
C TYR A 53 -5.74 -17.13 -12.32
N ALA A 54 -6.86 -17.42 -11.64
CA ALA A 54 -7.13 -16.84 -10.34
C ALA A 54 -6.44 -17.77 -9.34
N ALA A 55 -5.21 -17.37 -9.02
CA ALA A 55 -4.42 -17.93 -7.93
C ALA A 55 -5.30 -18.14 -6.69
N GLY A 56 -5.52 -19.40 -6.36
CA GLY A 56 -5.89 -19.80 -5.02
C GLY A 56 -4.71 -19.54 -4.09
N LEU A 57 -4.59 -18.31 -3.61
CA LEU A 57 -3.96 -18.02 -2.33
C LEU A 57 -5.10 -17.73 -1.34
N PRO A 58 -5.43 -18.66 -0.42
CA PRO A 58 -6.18 -18.29 0.77
C PRO A 58 -5.20 -17.56 1.69
N GLY A 59 -5.14 -16.24 1.52
CA GLY A 59 -4.27 -15.36 2.27
C GLY A 59 -4.78 -13.92 2.17
N SER A 60 -6.09 -13.75 2.32
CA SER A 60 -6.61 -12.49 2.85
C SER A 60 -6.03 -12.35 4.25
N LEU A 61 -4.82 -11.79 4.34
CA LEU A 61 -4.26 -11.39 5.60
C LEU A 61 -5.23 -10.36 6.19
N ASP A 62 -5.63 -10.68 7.41
CA ASP A 62 -6.41 -9.86 8.30
C ASP A 62 -5.97 -8.38 8.24
N THR A 63 -6.72 -7.54 7.51
CA THR A 63 -6.61 -6.07 7.60
C THR A 63 -7.36 -5.58 8.85
N GLY A 64 -7.17 -6.26 9.98
CA GLY A 64 -7.87 -6.06 11.24
C GLY A 64 -6.94 -5.81 12.44
N SER A 65 -5.62 -6.03 12.30
CA SER A 65 -4.60 -5.63 13.28
C SER A 65 -3.42 -4.94 12.56
N GLU A 66 -3.37 -3.63 12.69
CA GLU A 66 -2.75 -2.66 11.79
C GLU A 66 -1.21 -2.73 11.73
N THR A 67 -0.64 -3.23 10.63
CA THR A 67 0.79 -3.03 10.34
C THR A 67 1.01 -1.55 10.01
N LEU A 68 1.57 -0.80 10.97
CA LEU A 68 1.79 0.64 10.87
C LEU A 68 2.72 1.05 9.72
N TYR A 69 3.64 0.15 9.37
CA TYR A 69 4.55 0.28 8.24
C TYR A 69 4.41 -0.94 7.34
N VAL A 70 4.40 -0.68 6.04
CA VAL A 70 4.58 -1.66 4.97
C VAL A 70 5.73 -1.23 4.08
N GLU A 71 6.20 -2.11 3.20
CA GLU A 71 7.24 -1.77 2.23
C GLU A 71 6.87 -0.52 1.42
N GLY A 72 7.78 0.44 1.37
CA GLY A 72 7.61 1.73 0.67
C GLY A 72 6.93 2.83 1.49
N THR A 73 6.57 2.58 2.75
CA THR A 73 5.96 3.63 3.61
C THR A 73 6.96 4.75 3.84
N ARG A 74 6.60 5.99 3.50
CA ARG A 74 7.47 7.16 3.75
C ARG A 74 7.55 7.47 5.23
N LEU A 75 8.75 7.82 5.69
CA LEU A 75 8.94 8.40 7.02
C LEU A 75 8.73 9.91 6.92
N VAL A 76 7.84 10.42 7.77
CA VAL A 76 7.54 11.84 7.87
C VAL A 76 7.82 12.36 9.27
N ASP A 77 8.10 13.65 9.38
CA ASP A 77 8.12 14.35 10.65
C ASP A 77 6.71 14.42 11.27
N ARG A 78 6.59 15.08 12.43
CA ARG A 78 5.31 15.22 13.13
C ARG A 78 4.27 16.04 12.37
N ASP A 79 4.71 16.99 11.55
CA ASP A 79 3.86 17.85 10.74
C ASP A 79 3.44 17.18 9.42
N GLY A 80 4.07 16.05 9.08
CA GLY A 80 3.77 15.26 7.90
C GLY A 80 4.69 15.54 6.72
N ASN A 81 5.79 16.27 6.93
CA ASN A 81 6.75 16.52 5.86
C ASN A 81 7.63 15.27 5.65
N PRO A 82 7.84 14.82 4.41
CA PRO A 82 8.75 13.72 4.10
C PRO A 82 10.18 14.02 4.56
N LEU A 83 10.85 13.01 5.11
CA LEU A 83 12.24 13.14 5.54
C LEU A 83 13.20 12.78 4.39
N THR A 84 14.12 13.70 4.12
CA THR A 84 15.29 13.43 3.28
C THR A 84 16.45 12.95 4.14
N ALA A 85 17.25 12.02 3.63
CA ALA A 85 18.44 11.50 4.31
C ALA A 85 19.57 12.54 4.48
N ALA A 86 19.47 13.70 3.81
CA ALA A 86 20.41 14.80 3.97
C ALA A 86 20.04 15.68 5.17
N ASP A 87 18.74 15.90 5.39
CA ASP A 87 18.26 16.88 6.37
C ASP A 87 17.84 16.25 7.71
N ALA A 88 17.69 14.93 7.77
CA ALA A 88 17.11 14.29 8.94
C ALA A 88 17.99 14.37 10.19
N LEU A 89 19.26 13.94 10.13
CA LEU A 89 20.17 13.86 11.30
C LEU A 89 21.64 13.84 10.84
N SER A 90 22.54 14.44 11.64
CA SER A 90 24.00 14.35 11.44
C SER A 90 24.59 13.10 12.10
N THR A 91 25.83 12.75 11.76
CA THR A 91 26.60 11.68 12.44
C THR A 91 27.58 12.22 13.48
N ASP A 92 27.78 13.54 13.53
CA ASP A 92 28.83 14.17 14.35
C ASP A 92 28.41 14.35 15.81
N GLU A 93 27.10 14.33 16.06
CA GLU A 93 26.49 14.41 17.38
C GLU A 93 25.43 13.32 17.51
N PHE A 94 25.16 12.90 18.75
CA PHE A 94 24.05 11.98 19.01
C PHE A 94 22.72 12.72 18.84
N ASP A 95 22.25 12.72 17.61
CA ASP A 95 20.98 13.32 17.22
C ASP A 95 19.88 12.26 17.05
N LYS A 96 18.64 12.68 17.31
CA LYS A 96 17.47 11.81 17.27
C LYS A 96 16.23 12.60 16.93
N MET A 97 15.31 11.97 16.21
CA MET A 97 14.00 12.57 15.95
C MET A 97 12.88 11.55 16.01
N ASP A 98 11.69 12.04 16.33
CA ASP A 98 10.46 11.26 16.23
C ASP A 98 9.95 11.32 14.81
N VAL A 99 9.73 10.15 14.23
CA VAL A 99 9.20 9.98 12.87
C VAL A 99 7.96 9.13 12.91
N PHE A 100 7.14 9.27 11.88
CA PHE A 100 5.83 8.63 11.77
C PHE A 100 5.67 8.03 10.37
N PRO A 101 4.82 7.01 10.21
CA PRO A 101 4.41 6.59 8.88
C PRO A 101 3.52 7.68 8.26
N GLU A 102 3.75 7.96 6.99
CA GLU A 102 2.83 8.77 6.20
C GLU A 102 1.47 8.04 6.05
N LYS A 103 0.37 8.78 6.21
CA LYS A 103 -0.98 8.26 5.96
C LYS A 103 -1.29 8.24 4.47
N GLU A 104 -2.23 7.40 4.09
CA GLU A 104 -2.92 7.55 2.82
C GLU A 104 -3.56 8.94 2.71
N GLY A 105 -3.27 9.66 1.63
CA GLY A 105 -3.70 11.05 1.45
C GLY A 105 -2.79 12.10 2.08
N GLY A 106 -1.66 11.70 2.67
CA GLY A 106 -0.62 12.56 3.20
C GLY A 106 -0.72 12.87 4.69
N GLY A 107 0.39 13.35 5.25
CA GLY A 107 0.51 13.73 6.66
C GLY A 107 0.90 12.57 7.59
N ALA A 108 1.24 12.89 8.84
CA ALA A 108 1.78 11.93 9.80
C ALA A 108 0.72 11.15 10.58
N LEU A 109 0.84 9.81 10.65
CA LEU A 109 0.08 8.97 11.58
C LEU A 109 0.62 9.09 13.00
N VAL A 110 0.23 10.18 13.67
CA VAL A 110 0.65 10.48 15.03
C VAL A 110 -0.17 9.69 16.04
N THR A 111 0.26 8.47 16.33
CA THR A 111 -0.23 7.67 17.45
C THR A 111 0.93 7.20 18.32
N LYS A 112 0.64 6.80 19.56
CA LYS A 112 1.65 6.28 20.49
C LYS A 112 2.41 5.07 19.89
N ARG A 113 1.69 4.14 19.25
CA ARG A 113 2.29 2.94 18.65
C ARG A 113 3.11 3.25 17.38
N ALA A 114 2.71 4.30 16.64
CA ALA A 114 3.39 4.73 15.43
C ALA A 114 4.57 5.69 15.67
N THR A 115 4.84 6.05 16.93
CA THR A 115 5.99 6.91 17.24
C THR A 115 7.27 6.09 17.13
N THR A 116 8.12 6.46 16.17
CA THR A 116 9.36 5.76 15.84
C THR A 116 10.54 6.70 16.13
N LEU A 117 11.58 6.19 16.79
CA LEU A 117 12.84 6.91 16.97
C LEU A 117 13.71 6.67 15.76
N LEU A 118 14.00 7.73 14.99
CA LEU A 118 15.06 7.73 13.99
C LEU A 118 16.35 8.23 14.64
N LEU A 119 17.43 7.51 14.40
CA LEU A 119 18.77 7.77 14.92
C LEU A 119 19.78 7.63 13.78
N ARG A 120 20.95 8.23 13.93
CA ARG A 120 22.03 8.08 12.95
C ARG A 120 23.37 7.92 13.66
N PHE A 121 24.16 6.94 13.21
CA PHE A 121 25.51 6.66 13.68
C PHE A 121 26.42 6.38 12.46
N PRO A 122 27.74 6.49 12.61
CA PRO A 122 28.67 5.90 11.65
C PRO A 122 28.37 4.41 11.41
N GLU A 123 28.44 3.97 10.15
CA GLU A 123 28.00 2.62 9.76
C GLU A 123 28.82 1.50 10.41
N ASP A 124 30.04 1.79 10.85
CA ASP A 124 30.94 0.87 11.54
C ASP A 124 30.73 0.79 13.06
N GLU A 125 29.85 1.61 13.63
CA GLU A 125 29.50 1.55 15.06
C GLU A 125 28.41 0.51 15.38
N TYR A 126 27.68 0.04 14.37
CA TYR A 126 26.62 -0.95 14.59
C TYR A 126 27.20 -2.34 14.87
N GLU A 127 26.73 -2.96 15.95
CA GLU A 127 27.07 -4.33 16.32
C GLU A 127 25.82 -5.23 16.33
N SER A 128 26.04 -6.54 16.31
CA SER A 128 24.98 -7.52 16.60
C SER A 128 24.35 -7.23 17.97
N PRO A 129 23.02 -7.32 18.13
CA PRO A 129 22.03 -7.87 17.19
C PRO A 129 21.36 -6.87 16.23
N THR A 130 21.92 -5.67 15.99
CA THR A 130 21.35 -4.74 15.00
C THR A 130 21.19 -5.43 13.64
N ASN A 131 20.01 -5.31 13.01
CA ASN A 131 19.86 -5.72 11.62
C ASN A 131 20.53 -4.67 10.73
N ILE A 132 21.77 -4.94 10.34
CA ILE A 132 22.58 -4.05 9.50
C ILE A 132 21.93 -3.85 8.12
N GLU A 133 21.30 -4.88 7.55
CA GLU A 133 20.59 -4.79 6.26
C GLU A 133 19.35 -3.89 6.34
N GLY A 134 18.79 -3.73 7.55
CA GLY A 134 17.68 -2.82 7.85
C GLY A 134 18.13 -1.39 8.20
N THR A 135 19.43 -1.07 8.10
CA THR A 135 19.94 0.31 8.21
C THR A 135 20.08 0.96 6.84
N ALA A 136 20.12 2.29 6.78
CA ALA A 136 20.28 2.99 5.50
C ALA A 136 21.16 4.24 5.66
N LYS A 137 22.34 4.31 5.01
CA LYS A 137 23.28 5.46 5.10
C LYS A 137 23.59 5.90 6.54
N GLY A 138 23.78 4.94 7.43
CA GLY A 138 23.99 5.15 8.86
C GLY A 138 22.74 5.41 9.68
N TYR A 139 21.54 5.47 9.07
CA TYR A 139 20.28 5.58 9.80
C TYR A 139 19.79 4.24 10.33
N VAL A 140 19.25 4.26 11.54
CA VAL A 140 18.50 3.15 12.15
C VAL A 140 17.23 3.70 12.77
N ALA A 141 16.17 2.88 12.79
CA ALA A 141 14.91 3.24 13.40
C ALA A 141 14.42 2.16 14.36
N TYR A 142 13.88 2.57 15.49
CA TYR A 142 13.28 1.67 16.49
C TYR A 142 11.93 2.20 16.96
N SER A 143 11.05 1.31 17.40
CA SER A 143 9.82 1.74 18.09
C SER A 143 10.18 2.58 19.32
N LYS A 144 9.55 3.74 19.49
CA LYS A 144 9.71 4.55 20.71
C LYS A 144 8.97 3.95 21.91
N VAL A 145 8.11 2.96 21.70
CA VAL A 145 7.30 2.35 22.76
C VAL A 145 8.13 1.35 23.55
N CYS A 146 8.39 1.67 24.82
CA CYS A 146 9.10 0.84 25.78
C CYS A 146 8.42 -0.54 25.94
N THR A 147 9.20 -1.60 25.92
CA THR A 147 8.71 -2.99 26.02
C THR A 147 8.29 -3.41 27.44
N HIS A 148 8.59 -2.59 28.45
CA HIS A 148 8.21 -2.86 29.84
C HIS A 148 6.73 -2.58 30.12
N GLU A 149 6.30 -1.31 29.97
CA GLU A 149 4.93 -0.86 30.25
C GLU A 149 4.43 0.15 29.22
N GLY A 150 5.06 0.18 28.04
CA GLY A 150 4.59 0.95 26.91
C GLY A 150 4.84 2.46 26.98
N CYS A 151 5.57 3.00 27.96
CA CYS A 151 5.93 4.43 27.93
C CYS A 151 6.76 4.79 26.70
N LEU A 152 6.73 6.05 26.25
CA LEU A 152 7.63 6.51 25.19
C LEU A 152 9.05 6.69 25.75
N VAL A 153 10.02 6.02 25.14
CA VAL A 153 11.44 6.09 25.48
C VAL A 153 12.01 7.43 25.03
N ALA A 154 12.81 8.08 25.87
CA ALA A 154 13.57 9.28 25.51
C ALA A 154 15.03 8.90 25.22
N GLY A 155 15.78 9.73 24.51
CA GLY A 155 17.24 9.59 24.45
C GLY A 155 17.90 10.52 25.46
N GLU A 156 18.93 10.04 26.15
CA GLU A 156 19.68 10.77 27.18
C GLU A 156 21.06 11.22 26.67
N GLN A 157 21.87 11.80 27.56
CA GLN A 157 23.31 12.00 27.35
C GLN A 157 24.03 10.63 27.25
N ASP A 158 25.09 10.57 26.45
CA ASP A 158 25.93 9.38 26.21
C ASP A 158 25.37 8.32 25.23
N SER A 159 24.55 8.72 24.26
CA SER A 159 24.07 7.84 23.17
C SER A 159 23.21 6.65 23.60
N GLU A 160 22.72 6.63 24.84
CA GLU A 160 21.82 5.60 25.37
C GLU A 160 20.36 6.08 25.35
N LEU A 161 19.43 5.15 25.11
CA LEU A 161 17.99 5.41 25.18
C LEU A 161 17.44 5.04 26.56
N ARG A 162 16.79 5.98 27.25
CA ARG A 162 16.21 5.78 28.58
C ARG A 162 14.70 5.95 28.57
N CYS A 163 14.00 4.97 29.13
CA CYS A 163 12.59 5.10 29.45
C CYS A 163 12.40 5.95 30.73
N PRO A 164 11.69 7.09 30.67
CA PRO A 164 11.56 7.99 31.81
C PRO A 164 10.64 7.45 32.93
N CYS A 165 9.84 6.42 32.66
CA CYS A 165 8.88 5.89 33.63
C CYS A 165 9.57 5.06 34.74
N HIS A 166 10.39 4.08 34.35
CA HIS A 166 11.02 3.13 35.28
C HIS A 166 12.51 2.94 35.02
N GLY A 167 13.09 3.74 34.12
CA GLY A 167 14.54 3.78 33.91
C GLY A 167 15.10 2.61 33.10
N SER A 168 14.29 1.90 32.29
CA SER A 168 14.82 0.94 31.31
C SER A 168 15.79 1.63 30.36
N LEU A 169 16.92 0.98 30.09
CA LEU A 169 17.99 1.48 29.23
C LEU A 169 18.13 0.58 28.02
N TYR A 170 18.36 1.19 26.86
CA TYR A 170 18.57 0.49 25.59
C TYR A 170 19.75 1.05 24.84
N ASP A 171 20.56 0.17 24.26
CA ASP A 171 21.70 0.51 23.43
C ASP A 171 21.31 0.52 21.94
N PRO A 172 21.17 1.71 21.31
CA PRO A 172 20.71 1.82 19.93
C PRO A 172 21.71 1.30 18.88
N THR A 173 23.00 1.15 19.20
CA THR A 173 24.00 0.59 18.26
C THR A 173 24.05 -0.93 18.31
N LYS A 174 23.37 -1.54 19.30
CA LYS A 174 23.25 -3.00 19.50
C LYS A 174 21.79 -3.45 19.45
N GLY A 175 21.08 -3.08 18.39
CA GLY A 175 19.71 -3.52 18.12
C GLY A 175 18.70 -3.05 19.16
N ALA A 176 18.94 -1.88 19.80
CA ALA A 176 18.20 -1.39 20.94
C ALA A 176 18.05 -2.44 22.06
N SER A 177 19.11 -3.22 22.30
CA SER A 177 19.16 -4.23 23.36
C SER A 177 19.07 -3.60 24.74
N VAL A 178 18.41 -4.28 25.68
CA VAL A 178 18.29 -3.79 27.05
C VAL A 178 19.64 -3.85 27.75
N THR A 179 20.12 -2.71 28.25
CA THR A 179 21.37 -2.58 29.03
C THR A 179 21.10 -2.38 30.51
N GLY A 180 19.87 -2.06 30.90
CA GLY A 180 19.49 -1.86 32.30
C GLY A 180 18.00 -1.58 32.52
N GLY A 181 17.62 -1.54 33.79
CA GLY A 181 16.23 -1.35 34.23
C GLY A 181 15.33 -2.58 33.99
N PRO A 182 14.01 -2.41 34.05
CA PRO A 182 13.08 -3.55 34.15
C PRO A 182 12.58 -4.14 32.82
N ALA A 183 12.89 -3.54 31.67
CA ALA A 183 12.51 -4.12 30.39
C ALA A 183 13.22 -5.46 30.15
N SER A 184 12.55 -6.42 29.51
CA SER A 184 13.12 -7.76 29.23
C SER A 184 13.40 -8.01 27.75
N ARG A 185 13.00 -7.08 26.86
CA ARG A 185 13.15 -7.19 25.40
C ARG A 185 13.64 -5.88 24.80
N ALA A 186 14.40 -6.00 23.73
CA ALA A 186 14.83 -4.88 22.90
C ALA A 186 13.65 -4.11 22.29
N LEU A 187 13.85 -2.85 21.93
CA LEU A 187 12.90 -2.13 21.09
C LEU A 187 12.96 -2.73 19.68
N PRO A 188 11.83 -3.04 19.04
CA PRO A 188 11.88 -3.63 17.70
C PRO A 188 12.41 -2.61 16.68
N GLN A 189 13.34 -3.07 15.85
CA GLN A 189 13.89 -2.28 14.74
C GLN A 189 12.86 -2.17 13.60
N LEU A 190 12.82 -1.01 12.96
CA LEU A 190 12.10 -0.80 11.70
C LEU A 190 13.13 -0.85 10.57
N PRO A 191 13.02 -1.79 9.62
CA PRO A 191 13.95 -1.88 8.51
C PRO A 191 13.73 -0.68 7.58
N LEU A 192 14.83 0.03 7.28
CA LEU A 192 14.84 1.24 6.48
C LEU A 192 15.34 0.98 5.06
N GLY A 193 14.96 1.87 4.17
CA GLY A 193 15.43 1.93 2.80
C GLY A 193 15.45 3.37 2.33
N ILE A 194 15.98 3.56 1.13
CA ILE A 194 16.15 4.86 0.50
C ILE A 194 15.55 4.81 -0.91
N ALA A 195 14.87 5.88 -1.28
CA ALA A 195 14.46 6.13 -2.66
C ALA A 195 14.85 7.54 -3.08
N ASP A 196 15.23 7.71 -4.35
CA ASP A 196 15.48 9.02 -4.92
C ASP A 196 14.19 9.60 -5.51
N ASP A 197 13.98 10.88 -5.25
CA ASP A 197 12.86 11.75 -5.64
C ASP A 197 13.44 13.00 -6.33
N GLU A 198 12.62 13.76 -7.05
CA GLU A 198 12.96 15.09 -7.56
C GLU A 198 13.41 16.05 -6.43
N ASP A 199 12.85 15.89 -5.22
CA ASP A 199 13.18 16.70 -4.04
C ASP A 199 14.34 16.15 -3.20
N GLY A 200 14.89 14.98 -3.55
CA GLY A 200 16.08 14.40 -2.92
C GLY A 200 15.97 12.93 -2.55
N THR A 201 16.83 12.48 -1.63
CA THR A 201 16.89 11.08 -1.18
C THR A 201 15.98 10.88 0.02
N LEU A 202 14.83 10.22 -0.14
CA LEU A 202 13.85 9.96 0.91
C LEU A 202 14.19 8.73 1.75
N LEU A 203 13.82 8.78 3.04
CA LEU A 203 13.83 7.62 3.93
C LEU A 203 12.48 6.91 3.94
N LEU A 204 12.50 5.60 3.72
CA LEU A 204 11.32 4.74 3.65
C LEU A 204 11.47 3.56 4.61
N ALA A 205 10.35 3.00 5.07
CA ALA A 205 10.33 1.67 5.65
C ALA A 205 10.31 0.61 4.53
N THR A 206 11.08 -0.44 4.67
CA THR A 206 11.09 -1.60 3.74
C THR A 206 10.23 -2.75 4.24
N GLY A 207 9.60 -2.60 5.41
CA GLY A 207 8.71 -3.59 6.00
C GLY A 207 8.14 -3.13 7.34
N PRO A 208 7.42 -4.01 8.05
CA PRO A 208 6.96 -3.74 9.41
C PRO A 208 8.14 -3.80 10.39
N PHE A 209 7.88 -3.40 11.65
CA PHE A 209 8.81 -3.65 12.74
C PHE A 209 9.18 -5.14 12.87
N GLU A 210 10.44 -5.42 13.19
CA GLU A 210 10.99 -6.78 13.33
C GLU A 210 10.55 -7.50 14.61
N GLY A 211 9.60 -6.91 15.35
CA GLY A 211 9.05 -7.48 16.57
C GLY A 211 7.85 -6.69 17.09
N PRO A 212 7.22 -7.18 18.18
CA PRO A 212 6.04 -6.55 18.75
C PRO A 212 6.36 -5.19 19.38
N ILE A 213 5.53 -4.20 19.06
CA ILE A 213 5.62 -2.84 19.60
C ILE A 213 5.09 -2.83 21.05
N GLY A 214 5.92 -2.33 21.96
CA GLY A 214 5.56 -2.18 23.37
C GLY A 214 5.49 -3.50 24.13
N THR A 215 4.55 -3.58 25.08
CA THR A 215 4.31 -4.79 25.86
C THR A 215 3.72 -5.89 24.97
N GLU A 216 4.15 -7.13 25.19
CA GLU A 216 3.40 -8.27 24.68
C GLU A 216 2.18 -8.43 25.60
N GLU A 217 0.98 -8.34 25.04
CA GLU A 217 -0.27 -8.65 25.74
C GLU A 217 -0.55 -10.16 25.69
#